data_AF-A0A3M0CZU2-F1
#
_entry.id   AF-A0A3M0CZU2-F1
#
_cell.length_a   1.000
_cell.length_b   1.000
_cell.length_c   1.000
_cell.angle_alpha   90.00
_cell.angle_beta   90.00
_cell.angle_gamma   90.00
#
_symmetry.space_group_name_H-M   'P 1'
#
loop_
_entity.id
_entity.type
_entity.pdbx_description
1 polymer ?
#
loop_
_entity_poly.entity_id
_entity_poly.type
_entity_poly.pdbx_seq_one_letter_code
_entity_poly.pdbx_strand_id
1 'polypeptide(L)'
;MRVREFPILGDEDERTVEAFATGLDREAARVLAYLVGREESDRFSGEAASRLAVRVGVDLGRGRVSDVLGTLTDLGLVVETTVDSEAPGRPPKGWRAAAGHDRTVSRVRARHSEALLDQAATVASTLGDDIAVDTTGPTPPDRDAGAVDVGLNWEPNGLHAPLFAGTYADHGVDVTLTGCRGSRAALSAVADGDVDVGLTGAATLLRAHAGGEDVVPLALYYQRAMVVLYTTRSAFGGPLRSVEDVRGRRVAMPAGSETGALGRLFLAQAGVVDDVTVVRADGEEREALLDGDADVATGVFTDPLELEAAGYDVDSVLLADHFPVPGPAFVVRRETLRERPDALRGFLEGAMAGWADARNDPEAAATTVAGHSDEPVADERRKLEGAFDRFAGGDAVEKNGWGWHSAETWERLRVALEQAAAIDQR
;
A
#
# COMPACT_ATOMS: atom_id res chain seq x y z
N MET A 1 15.75 19.34 44.26
CA MET A 1 14.82 18.55 43.44
C MET A 1 15.38 18.57 42.02
N ARG A 2 16.00 17.48 41.52
CA ARG A 2 16.44 17.43 40.11
C ARG A 2 15.18 17.24 39.27
N VAL A 3 14.80 18.24 38.48
CA VAL A 3 13.75 18.07 37.46
C VAL A 3 14.32 17.11 36.43
N ARG A 4 13.69 15.95 36.25
CA ARG A 4 14.03 15.03 35.17
C ARG A 4 13.22 15.44 33.96
N GLU A 5 13.89 16.00 32.97
CA GLU A 5 13.30 16.23 31.66
C GLU A 5 13.28 14.92 30.88
N PHE A 6 12.12 14.63 30.27
CA PHE A 6 11.97 13.52 29.36
C PHE A 6 11.80 14.10 27.97
N PRO A 7 12.76 13.89 27.06
CA PRO A 7 12.57 14.28 25.67
C PRO A 7 11.38 13.50 25.09
N ILE A 8 10.66 14.13 24.17
CA ILE A 8 9.45 13.63 23.52
C ILE A 8 9.64 13.57 22.01
N LEU A 9 8.97 12.64 21.36
CA LEU A 9 8.89 12.63 19.90
C LEU A 9 8.18 13.89 19.41
N GLY A 10 8.72 14.50 18.36
CA GLY A 10 8.11 15.62 17.65
C GLY A 10 8.08 15.39 16.14
N ASP A 11 7.66 16.40 15.40
CA ASP A 11 7.50 16.34 13.93
C ASP A 11 8.82 16.00 13.21
N GLU A 12 9.96 16.40 13.78
CA GLU A 12 11.31 16.06 13.28
C GLU A 12 11.62 14.56 13.29
N ASP A 13 10.93 13.79 14.13
CA ASP A 13 11.10 12.33 14.24
C ASP A 13 10.16 11.56 13.29
N GLU A 14 9.18 12.24 12.67
CA GLU A 14 8.14 11.57 11.85
C GLU A 14 8.74 10.82 10.66
N ARG A 15 9.84 11.34 10.09
CA ARG A 15 10.58 10.63 9.03
C ARG A 15 11.04 9.24 9.45
N THR A 16 11.55 9.15 10.68
CA THR A 16 12.02 7.88 11.27
C THR A 16 10.83 6.98 11.61
N VAL A 17 9.74 7.56 12.11
CA VAL A 17 8.50 6.83 12.40
C VAL A 17 7.92 6.21 11.13
N GLU A 18 7.78 6.97 10.05
CA GLU A 18 7.26 6.47 8.77
C GLU A 18 8.18 5.38 8.19
N ALA A 19 9.50 5.54 8.28
CA ALA A 19 10.44 4.50 7.87
C ALA A 19 10.23 3.18 8.62
N PHE A 20 10.05 3.21 9.94
CA PHE A 20 9.77 2.00 10.73
C PHE A 20 8.34 1.47 10.55
N ALA A 21 7.35 2.35 10.35
CA ALA A 21 5.95 1.98 10.15
C ALA A 21 5.70 1.24 8.83
N THR A 22 6.66 1.23 7.90
CA THR A 22 6.58 0.36 6.71
C THR A 22 6.52 -1.12 7.07
N GLY A 23 7.13 -1.55 8.17
CA GLY A 23 7.20 -2.96 8.58
C GLY A 23 6.83 -3.24 10.04
N LEU A 24 6.29 -2.25 10.75
CA LEU A 24 5.85 -2.36 12.14
C LEU A 24 4.50 -1.69 12.33
N ASP A 25 3.79 -2.07 13.37
CA ASP A 25 2.67 -1.29 13.85
C ASP A 25 3.13 0.13 14.24
N ARG A 26 2.27 1.14 14.06
CA ARG A 26 2.67 2.53 14.24
C ARG A 26 3.07 2.86 15.68
N GLU A 27 2.50 2.17 16.68
CA GLU A 27 2.90 2.35 18.08
C GLU A 27 4.33 1.82 18.33
N ALA A 28 4.67 0.66 17.78
CA ALA A 28 6.02 0.11 17.81
C ALA A 28 7.03 0.95 17.02
N ALA A 29 6.64 1.44 15.84
CA ALA A 29 7.46 2.37 15.06
C ALA A 29 7.82 3.63 15.88
N ARG A 30 6.85 4.21 16.60
CA ARG A 30 7.09 5.35 17.50
C ARG A 30 8.01 4.98 18.66
N VAL A 31 7.78 3.86 19.34
CA VAL A 31 8.66 3.42 20.44
C VAL A 31 10.08 3.16 19.94
N LEU A 32 10.24 2.58 18.76
CA LEU A 32 11.54 2.32 18.17
C LEU A 32 12.24 3.62 17.73
N ALA A 33 11.54 4.54 17.08
CA ALA A 33 12.05 5.87 16.72
C ALA A 33 12.54 6.64 17.95
N TYR A 34 11.75 6.59 19.03
CA TYR A 34 12.15 7.19 20.31
C TYR A 34 13.44 6.57 20.86
N LEU A 35 13.58 5.25 20.81
CA LEU A 35 14.76 4.57 21.34
C LEU A 35 16.01 4.75 20.46
N VAL A 36 15.85 4.82 19.13
CA VAL A 36 16.94 5.10 18.18
C VAL A 36 17.41 6.55 18.31
N GLY A 37 16.47 7.50 18.28
CA GLY A 37 16.79 8.92 18.47
C GLY A 37 17.49 9.16 19.82
N ARG A 38 17.17 8.35 20.83
CA ARG A 38 17.83 8.39 22.14
C ARG A 38 19.33 8.08 22.15
N GLU A 39 19.79 7.31 21.19
CA GLU A 39 21.21 6.93 21.10
C GLU A 39 22.01 7.88 20.20
N GLU A 40 21.36 8.51 19.23
CA GLU A 40 22.05 9.24 18.16
C GLU A 40 21.97 10.77 18.28
N SER A 41 20.98 11.29 18.99
CA SER A 41 20.80 12.73 19.12
C SER A 41 21.26 13.26 20.48
N ASP A 42 22.03 14.35 20.46
CA ASP A 42 22.45 15.11 21.66
C ASP A 42 21.26 15.60 22.52
N ARG A 43 20.05 15.64 21.95
CA ARG A 43 18.77 15.88 22.65
C ARG A 43 18.48 14.82 23.74
N PHE A 44 19.11 13.66 23.67
CA PHE A 44 18.84 12.53 24.51
C PHE A 44 20.09 12.08 25.29
N SER A 45 19.89 11.58 26.51
CA SER A 45 21.00 11.33 27.44
C SER A 45 21.92 10.16 27.07
N GLY A 46 21.72 9.47 25.93
CA GLY A 46 22.44 8.23 25.58
C GLY A 46 22.26 7.09 26.60
N GLU A 47 21.47 7.29 27.65
CA GLU A 47 21.15 6.31 28.68
C GLU A 47 19.94 5.47 28.28
N ALA A 48 19.90 4.23 28.77
CA ALA A 48 18.77 3.34 28.60
C ALA A 48 17.47 4.05 29.03
N ALA A 49 16.42 3.93 28.23
CA ALA A 49 15.14 4.53 28.56
C ALA A 49 14.45 3.68 29.62
N SER A 50 14.08 4.27 30.76
CA SER A 50 13.13 3.61 31.66
C SER A 50 11.76 3.49 30.99
N ARG A 51 10.91 2.57 31.45
CA ARG A 51 9.52 2.44 30.94
C ARG A 51 8.75 3.77 31.06
N LEU A 52 8.99 4.52 32.13
CA LEU A 52 8.36 5.84 32.31
C LEU A 52 8.84 6.83 31.26
N ALA A 53 10.13 6.81 30.92
CA ALA A 53 10.70 7.67 29.89
C ALA A 53 10.09 7.38 28.52
N VAL A 54 10.01 6.10 28.13
CA VAL A 54 9.33 5.68 26.88
C VAL A 54 7.88 6.15 26.90
N ARG A 55 7.15 5.88 27.98
CA ARG A 55 5.74 6.26 28.13
C ARG A 55 5.49 7.75 27.90
N VAL A 56 6.30 8.60 28.54
CA VAL A 56 6.20 10.05 28.39
C VAL A 56 6.67 10.48 27.00
N GLY A 57 7.71 9.85 26.47
CA GLY A 57 8.33 10.20 25.20
C GLY A 57 7.45 9.94 23.97
N VAL A 58 6.61 8.90 24.01
CA VAL A 58 5.76 8.52 22.87
C VAL A 58 4.25 8.74 23.08
N ASP A 59 3.87 9.19 24.28
CA ASP A 59 2.49 9.39 24.74
C ASP A 59 1.60 8.15 24.64
N LEU A 60 2.06 7.02 25.22
CA LEU A 60 1.31 5.76 25.25
C LEU A 60 0.90 5.36 26.67
N GLY A 61 -0.14 4.53 26.78
CA GLY A 61 -0.57 3.95 28.05
C GLY A 61 0.45 2.96 28.63
N ARG A 62 0.51 2.79 29.96
CA ARG A 62 1.48 1.90 30.63
C ARG A 62 1.44 0.45 30.15
N GLY A 63 0.24 -0.10 29.94
CA GLY A 63 0.05 -1.46 29.43
C GLY A 63 0.61 -1.58 28.02
N ARG A 64 0.14 -0.72 27.11
CA ARG A 64 0.57 -0.66 25.71
C ARG A 64 2.08 -0.53 25.54
N VAL A 65 2.73 0.37 26.30
CA VAL A 65 4.21 0.48 26.28
C VAL A 65 4.89 -0.82 26.68
N SER A 66 4.33 -1.57 27.64
CA SER A 66 4.93 -2.84 28.07
C SER A 66 4.78 -3.91 27.00
N ASP A 67 3.63 -3.96 26.33
CA ASP A 67 3.37 -4.87 25.23
C ASP A 67 4.30 -4.57 24.05
N VAL A 68 4.35 -3.31 23.61
CA VAL A 68 5.20 -2.86 22.49
C VAL A 68 6.69 -3.10 22.76
N LEU A 69 7.19 -2.81 23.97
CA LEU A 69 8.57 -3.10 24.33
C LEU A 69 8.86 -4.61 24.35
N GLY A 70 7.88 -5.43 24.76
CA GLY A 70 7.96 -6.88 24.69
C GLY A 70 8.12 -7.34 23.24
N THR A 71 7.20 -6.91 22.37
CA THR A 71 7.26 -7.18 20.92
C THR A 71 8.60 -6.76 20.33
N LEU A 72 9.04 -5.51 20.51
CA LEU A 72 10.32 -5.04 19.96
C LEU A 72 11.54 -5.80 20.50
N THR A 73 11.47 -6.33 21.73
CA THR A 73 12.51 -7.18 22.30
C THR A 73 12.51 -8.56 21.66
N ASP A 74 11.34 -9.18 21.48
CA ASP A 74 11.20 -10.48 20.79
C ASP A 74 11.62 -10.40 19.32
N LEU A 75 11.42 -9.23 18.69
CA LEU A 75 11.90 -8.91 17.35
C LEU A 75 13.42 -8.66 17.30
N GLY A 76 14.10 -8.52 18.45
CA GLY A 76 15.53 -8.20 18.52
C GLY A 76 15.88 -6.78 18.06
N LEU A 77 14.89 -5.88 17.98
CA LEU A 77 15.06 -4.47 17.61
C LEU A 77 15.41 -3.59 18.82
N VAL A 78 15.08 -4.07 20.01
CA VAL A 78 15.35 -3.40 21.29
C VAL A 78 16.01 -4.38 22.26
N VAL A 79 16.94 -3.87 23.07
CA VAL A 79 17.63 -4.64 24.11
C VAL A 79 17.12 -4.22 25.49
N GLU A 80 16.65 -5.18 26.28
CA GLU A 80 16.36 -4.97 27.70
C GLU A 80 17.67 -4.94 28.51
N THR A 81 17.85 -3.88 29.28
CA THR A 81 19.00 -3.63 30.14
C THR A 81 18.55 -3.02 31.47
N THR A 82 19.46 -2.36 32.18
CA THR A 82 19.17 -1.59 33.40
C THR A 82 19.40 -0.11 33.20
N VAL A 83 18.60 0.71 33.90
CA VAL A 83 18.84 2.15 34.03
C VAL A 83 19.68 2.44 35.27
N ASP A 84 20.60 3.38 35.14
CA ASP A 84 21.39 3.85 36.28
C ASP A 84 20.49 4.49 37.34
N SER A 85 20.65 4.02 38.57
CA SER A 85 19.85 4.46 39.71
C SER A 85 20.73 4.66 40.93
N GLU A 86 20.69 5.87 41.49
CA GLU A 86 21.30 6.19 42.77
C GLU A 86 20.49 5.58 43.96
N ALA A 87 19.31 4.99 43.71
CA ALA A 87 18.47 4.40 44.73
C ALA A 87 18.95 2.99 45.13
N PRO A 88 18.96 2.65 46.44
CA PRO A 88 19.35 1.32 46.89
C PRO A 88 18.36 0.24 46.42
N GLY A 89 18.87 -0.85 45.85
CA GLY A 89 18.08 -1.98 45.35
C GLY A 89 18.58 -2.55 44.02
N ARG A 90 17.81 -3.48 43.43
CA ARG A 90 18.07 -3.95 42.05
C ARG A 90 17.81 -2.78 41.09
N PRO A 91 18.74 -2.44 40.19
CA PRO A 91 18.53 -1.41 39.18
C PRO A 91 17.24 -1.65 38.38
N PRO A 92 16.44 -0.61 38.09
CA PRO A 92 15.23 -0.78 37.31
C PRO A 92 15.54 -1.22 35.87
N LYS A 93 14.58 -1.88 35.22
CA LYS A 93 14.66 -2.21 33.79
C LYS A 93 14.73 -0.95 32.93
N GLY A 94 15.60 -0.97 31.93
CA GLY A 94 15.73 0.03 30.88
C GLY A 94 15.77 -0.62 29.50
N TRP A 95 15.57 0.17 28.45
CA TRP A 95 15.55 -0.31 27.06
C TRP A 95 16.41 0.58 26.17
N ARG A 96 17.03 -0.02 25.16
CA ARG A 96 17.89 0.64 24.16
C ARG A 96 17.59 0.09 22.78
N ALA A 97 17.80 0.87 21.74
CA ALA A 97 17.80 0.32 20.38
C ALA A 97 18.91 -0.73 20.26
N ALA A 98 18.69 -1.78 19.47
CA ALA A 98 19.70 -2.83 19.27
C ALA A 98 20.80 -2.40 18.28
N ALA A 99 20.56 -1.33 17.52
CA ALA A 99 21.47 -0.74 16.55
C ALA A 99 21.10 0.72 16.28
N GLY A 100 21.97 1.46 15.61
CA GLY A 100 21.68 2.80 15.10
C GLY A 100 20.60 2.82 14.02
N HIS A 101 20.22 4.02 13.58
CA HIS A 101 19.08 4.29 12.69
C HIS A 101 19.10 3.44 11.42
N ASP A 102 20.13 3.59 10.58
CA ASP A 102 20.15 2.97 9.24
C ASP A 102 20.08 1.45 9.34
N ARG A 103 20.86 0.87 10.25
CA ARG A 103 20.85 -0.59 10.48
C ARG A 103 19.50 -1.07 11.03
N THR A 104 18.82 -0.25 11.83
CA THR A 104 17.48 -0.56 12.33
C THR A 104 16.46 -0.51 11.20
N VAL A 105 16.51 0.50 10.32
CA VAL A 105 15.65 0.59 9.13
C VAL A 105 15.83 -0.64 8.24
N SER A 106 17.07 -1.01 7.92
CA SER A 106 17.35 -2.21 7.11
C SER A 106 16.81 -3.49 7.77
N ARG A 107 16.93 -3.63 9.10
CA ARG A 107 16.40 -4.80 9.82
C ARG A 107 14.89 -4.88 9.81
N VAL A 108 14.20 -3.75 9.98
CA VAL A 108 12.73 -3.68 9.92
C VAL A 108 12.25 -4.09 8.53
N ARG A 109 12.82 -3.49 7.48
CA ARG A 109 12.46 -3.81 6.09
C ARG A 109 12.75 -5.26 5.73
N ALA A 110 13.94 -5.78 6.07
CA ALA A 110 14.30 -7.17 5.77
C ALA A 110 13.39 -8.19 6.46
N ARG A 111 13.04 -7.95 7.73
CA ARG A 111 12.08 -8.81 8.43
C ARG A 111 10.70 -8.73 7.79
N HIS A 112 10.26 -7.53 7.44
CA HIS A 112 8.92 -7.34 6.92
C HIS A 112 8.76 -7.90 5.51
N SER A 113 9.77 -7.74 4.65
CA SER A 113 9.78 -8.35 3.31
C SER A 113 9.76 -9.88 3.39
N GLU A 114 10.45 -10.50 4.35
CA GLU A 114 10.32 -11.93 4.65
C GLU A 114 8.88 -12.31 5.06
N ALA A 115 8.27 -11.53 5.97
CA ALA A 115 6.89 -11.76 6.40
C ALA A 115 5.88 -11.62 5.24
N LEU A 116 6.09 -10.67 4.32
CA LEU A 116 5.27 -10.52 3.13
C LEU A 116 5.43 -11.70 2.16
N LEU A 117 6.64 -12.24 1.99
CA LEU A 117 6.86 -13.45 1.17
C LEU A 117 6.19 -14.68 1.77
N ASP A 118 6.31 -14.89 3.08
CA ASP A 118 5.62 -15.98 3.79
C ASP A 118 4.09 -15.83 3.68
N GLN A 119 3.59 -14.59 3.75
CA GLN A 119 2.18 -14.31 3.60
C GLN A 119 1.69 -14.51 2.16
N ALA A 120 2.48 -14.13 1.16
CA ALA A 120 2.21 -14.41 -0.24
C ALA A 120 2.13 -15.92 -0.50
N ALA A 121 3.04 -16.71 0.07
CA ALA A 121 3.01 -18.17 -0.01
C ALA A 121 1.76 -18.77 0.66
N THR A 122 1.38 -18.24 1.83
CA THR A 122 0.18 -18.65 2.56
C THR A 122 -1.07 -18.36 1.73
N VAL A 123 -1.20 -17.17 1.16
CA VAL A 123 -2.32 -16.80 0.28
C VAL A 123 -2.33 -17.64 -0.98
N ALA A 124 -1.17 -17.86 -1.61
CA ALA A 124 -1.04 -18.68 -2.81
C ALA A 124 -1.57 -20.11 -2.63
N SER A 125 -1.37 -20.68 -1.43
CA SER A 125 -1.85 -22.01 -1.04
C SER A 125 -3.38 -22.05 -0.81
N THR A 126 -4.01 -20.88 -0.55
CA THR A 126 -5.49 -20.79 -0.52
C THR A 126 -6.10 -20.65 -1.91
N LEU A 127 -5.32 -20.18 -2.87
CA LEU A 127 -5.70 -20.02 -4.27
C LEU A 127 -5.27 -21.22 -5.12
N GLY A 128 -4.87 -22.37 -4.56
CA GLY A 128 -4.44 -23.53 -5.34
C GLY A 128 -3.43 -24.41 -4.60
N ASP A 129 -2.48 -24.99 -5.31
CA ASP A 129 -1.50 -25.90 -4.70
C ASP A 129 -0.52 -25.18 -3.77
N ASP A 130 -0.06 -25.89 -2.73
CA ASP A 130 0.89 -25.39 -1.75
C ASP A 130 2.20 -24.91 -2.41
N ILE A 131 2.71 -23.76 -1.96
CA ILE A 131 4.01 -23.22 -2.37
C ILE A 131 4.93 -23.15 -1.15
N ALA A 132 6.04 -23.90 -1.21
CA ALA A 132 7.16 -23.69 -0.30
C ALA A 132 8.06 -22.57 -0.87
N VAL A 133 8.18 -21.47 -0.13
CA VAL A 133 9.15 -20.40 -0.39
C VAL A 133 10.30 -20.60 0.59
N ASP A 134 11.53 -20.76 0.08
CA ASP A 134 12.69 -20.83 0.96
C ASP A 134 13.08 -19.43 1.42
N THR A 135 12.54 -19.01 2.56
CA THR A 135 12.90 -17.76 3.25
C THR A 135 14.02 -17.94 4.27
N THR A 136 14.55 -19.17 4.44
CA THR A 136 15.46 -19.53 5.55
C THR A 136 16.95 -19.36 5.27
N GLY A 137 17.32 -18.93 4.06
CA GLY A 137 18.70 -18.66 3.67
C GLY A 137 19.30 -17.44 4.41
N PRO A 138 20.58 -17.45 4.81
CA PRO A 138 21.21 -16.28 5.39
C PRO A 138 21.26 -15.13 4.38
N THR A 139 20.62 -14.00 4.73
CA THR A 139 20.69 -12.72 4.02
C THR A 139 22.15 -12.27 3.84
N PRO A 140 22.73 -12.34 2.62
CA PRO A 140 24.11 -11.89 2.40
C PRO A 140 24.19 -10.36 2.51
N PRO A 141 25.30 -9.81 3.02
CA PRO A 141 25.49 -8.37 3.16
C PRO A 141 25.72 -7.64 1.81
N ASP A 142 26.05 -8.38 0.75
CA ASP A 142 26.07 -7.93 -0.67
C ASP A 142 25.08 -8.82 -1.43
N ARG A 143 23.82 -8.40 -1.54
CA ARG A 143 22.86 -9.05 -2.43
C ARG A 143 23.08 -8.48 -3.82
N ASP A 144 23.48 -9.32 -4.77
CA ASP A 144 23.15 -9.09 -6.18
C ASP A 144 22.05 -10.11 -6.51
N ALA A 145 20.81 -9.69 -6.32
CA ALA A 145 19.62 -10.48 -6.58
C ALA A 145 19.11 -10.29 -8.02
N GLY A 146 19.86 -9.56 -8.84
CA GLY A 146 19.62 -9.37 -10.27
C GLY A 146 18.58 -8.30 -10.61
N ALA A 147 18.17 -8.29 -11.88
CA ALA A 147 17.17 -7.36 -12.40
C ALA A 147 15.74 -7.82 -12.06
N VAL A 148 14.85 -6.89 -11.76
CA VAL A 148 13.41 -7.12 -11.56
C VAL A 148 12.63 -6.20 -12.49
N ASP A 149 11.95 -6.79 -13.47
CA ASP A 149 11.10 -6.05 -14.39
C ASP A 149 9.68 -5.92 -13.81
N VAL A 150 9.15 -4.70 -13.81
CA VAL A 150 7.88 -4.36 -13.15
C VAL A 150 6.93 -3.70 -14.14
N GLY A 151 5.79 -4.35 -14.39
CA GLY A 151 4.68 -3.81 -15.20
C GLY A 151 3.69 -3.02 -14.35
N LEU A 152 3.59 -1.71 -14.55
CA LEU A 152 2.61 -0.84 -13.92
C LEU A 152 1.24 -1.00 -14.60
N ASN A 153 0.14 -0.88 -13.86
CA ASN A 153 -1.22 -0.95 -14.42
C ASN A 153 -1.61 0.27 -15.27
N TRP A 154 -0.81 1.32 -15.30
CA TRP A 154 -1.01 2.50 -16.14
C TRP A 154 0.32 3.19 -16.43
N GLU A 155 0.29 4.27 -17.19
CA GLU A 155 1.44 5.15 -17.34
C GLU A 155 1.87 5.74 -15.98
N PRO A 156 3.17 6.04 -15.79
CA PRO A 156 3.68 6.66 -14.57
C PRO A 156 2.91 7.92 -14.19
N ASN A 157 2.47 7.98 -12.92
CA ASN A 157 1.74 9.10 -12.34
C ASN A 157 1.88 9.06 -10.81
N GLY A 158 1.22 9.97 -10.10
CA GLY A 158 1.34 10.19 -8.67
C GLY A 158 0.96 8.97 -7.83
N LEU A 159 0.16 8.05 -8.36
CA LEU A 159 -0.13 6.78 -7.68
C LEU A 159 1.10 5.89 -7.59
N HIS A 160 1.99 5.97 -8.58
CA HIS A 160 3.22 5.21 -8.72
C HIS A 160 4.44 5.92 -8.16
N ALA A 161 4.33 7.20 -7.78
CA ALA A 161 5.45 8.01 -7.29
C ALA A 161 6.30 7.32 -6.20
N PRO A 162 5.72 6.59 -5.21
CA PRO A 162 6.50 5.81 -4.27
C PRO A 162 7.45 4.79 -4.90
N LEU A 163 7.09 4.18 -6.03
CA LEU A 163 7.96 3.20 -6.70
C LEU A 163 9.15 3.87 -7.39
N PHE A 164 8.97 5.08 -7.91
CA PHE A 164 10.05 5.86 -8.51
C PHE A 164 10.98 6.49 -7.47
N ALA A 165 10.49 6.69 -6.24
CA ALA A 165 11.30 7.14 -5.11
C ALA A 165 12.11 6.00 -4.44
N GLY A 166 11.94 4.75 -4.87
CA GLY A 166 12.57 3.59 -4.26
C GLY A 166 14.08 3.50 -4.52
N THR A 167 14.86 3.08 -3.53
CA THR A 167 16.31 2.87 -3.62
C THR A 167 16.68 1.39 -3.81
N TYR A 168 16.24 0.81 -4.93
CA TYR A 168 16.34 -0.63 -5.20
C TYR A 168 17.78 -1.19 -5.19
N ALA A 169 18.75 -0.42 -5.69
CA ALA A 169 20.16 -0.83 -5.73
C ALA A 169 20.75 -1.05 -4.33
N ASP A 170 20.31 -0.29 -3.32
CA ASP A 170 20.73 -0.48 -1.92
C ASP A 170 20.24 -1.82 -1.35
N HIS A 171 19.22 -2.39 -1.98
CA HIS A 171 18.60 -3.67 -1.64
C HIS A 171 19.01 -4.79 -2.61
N GLY A 172 20.01 -4.53 -3.47
CA GLY A 172 20.63 -5.54 -4.30
C GLY A 172 19.87 -5.92 -5.55
N VAL A 173 18.93 -5.08 -6.00
CA VAL A 173 18.14 -5.31 -7.21
C VAL A 173 18.19 -4.10 -8.14
N ASP A 174 18.22 -4.37 -9.44
CA ASP A 174 18.04 -3.36 -10.48
C ASP A 174 16.59 -3.42 -10.98
N VAL A 175 15.82 -2.35 -10.82
CA VAL A 175 14.38 -2.36 -11.08
C VAL A 175 14.04 -1.50 -12.29
N THR A 176 13.34 -2.10 -13.25
CA THR A 176 12.78 -1.38 -14.40
C THR A 176 11.27 -1.28 -14.25
N LEU A 177 10.74 -0.06 -14.26
CA LEU A 177 9.30 0.23 -14.17
C LEU A 177 8.77 0.58 -15.57
N THR A 178 7.81 -0.19 -16.06
CA THR A 178 7.21 0.02 -17.39
C THR A 178 5.70 0.15 -17.31
N GLY A 179 5.14 1.19 -17.92
CA GLY A 179 3.69 1.38 -18.03
C GLY A 179 3.01 0.30 -18.89
N CYS A 180 1.93 -0.29 -18.38
CA CYS A 180 1.00 -1.10 -19.18
C CYS A 180 -0.37 -0.41 -19.22
N ARG A 181 -1.10 -0.60 -20.32
CA ARG A 181 -2.45 -0.03 -20.48
C ARG A 181 -3.50 -0.84 -19.75
N GLY A 182 -3.54 -0.70 -18.43
CA GLY A 182 -4.53 -1.31 -17.55
C GLY A 182 -4.01 -2.53 -16.78
N SER A 183 -4.69 -2.83 -15.67
CA SER A 183 -4.35 -3.97 -14.79
C SER A 183 -4.32 -5.32 -15.52
N ARG A 184 -5.18 -5.50 -16.54
CA ARG A 184 -5.20 -6.73 -17.34
C ARG A 184 -3.92 -6.88 -18.17
N ALA A 185 -3.42 -5.79 -18.75
CA ALA A 185 -2.19 -5.82 -19.55
C ALA A 185 -0.97 -6.09 -18.67
N ALA A 186 -0.88 -5.43 -17.51
CA ALA A 186 0.18 -5.71 -16.52
C ALA A 186 0.15 -7.17 -16.03
N LEU A 187 -1.05 -7.71 -15.78
CA LEU A 187 -1.20 -9.10 -15.36
C LEU A 187 -0.79 -10.07 -16.47
N SER A 188 -1.22 -9.83 -17.72
CA SER A 188 -0.80 -10.67 -18.86
C SER A 188 0.71 -10.66 -19.05
N ALA A 189 1.38 -9.51 -18.91
CA ALA A 189 2.84 -9.44 -18.97
C ALA A 189 3.52 -10.29 -17.88
N VAL A 190 2.94 -10.36 -16.67
CA VAL A 190 3.41 -11.28 -15.62
C VAL A 190 3.18 -12.72 -16.02
N ALA A 191 1.97 -13.06 -16.48
CA ALA A 191 1.59 -14.42 -16.83
C ALA A 191 2.43 -14.99 -18.00
N ASP A 192 2.74 -14.14 -18.98
CA ASP A 192 3.58 -14.45 -20.14
C ASP A 192 5.08 -14.49 -19.80
N GLY A 193 5.47 -13.97 -18.63
CA GLY A 193 6.86 -13.90 -18.17
C GLY A 193 7.67 -12.75 -18.77
N ASP A 194 7.00 -11.77 -19.38
CA ASP A 194 7.61 -10.54 -19.91
C ASP A 194 8.09 -9.61 -18.79
N VAL A 195 7.45 -9.67 -17.62
CA VAL A 195 7.86 -8.96 -16.39
C VAL A 195 7.81 -9.91 -15.18
N ASP A 196 8.61 -9.60 -14.16
CA ASP A 196 8.64 -10.38 -12.91
C ASP A 196 7.48 -10.05 -11.98
N VAL A 197 7.13 -8.76 -11.90
CA VAL A 197 6.10 -8.21 -11.00
C VAL A 197 5.13 -7.34 -11.79
N GLY A 198 3.84 -7.48 -11.53
CA GLY A 198 2.80 -6.62 -12.09
C GLY A 198 2.07 -5.87 -10.98
N LEU A 199 1.88 -4.57 -11.12
CA LEU A 199 0.90 -3.83 -10.32
C LEU A 199 -0.47 -4.03 -10.96
N THR A 200 -1.43 -4.60 -10.23
CA THR A 200 -2.75 -4.95 -10.78
C THR A 200 -3.86 -4.68 -9.78
N GLY A 201 -5.09 -4.49 -10.26
CA GLY A 201 -6.28 -4.47 -9.42
C GLY A 201 -6.63 -5.86 -8.85
N ALA A 202 -7.17 -5.87 -7.63
CA ALA A 202 -7.46 -7.11 -6.92
C ALA A 202 -8.55 -7.96 -7.59
N ALA A 203 -9.56 -7.34 -8.21
CA ALA A 203 -10.60 -8.09 -8.93
C ALA A 203 -10.06 -8.70 -10.23
N THR A 204 -9.11 -8.02 -10.88
CA THR A 204 -8.41 -8.49 -12.08
C THR A 204 -7.60 -9.74 -11.75
N LEU A 205 -6.84 -9.73 -10.65
CA LEU A 205 -6.12 -10.91 -10.18
C LEU A 205 -7.04 -12.11 -9.94
N LEU A 206 -8.14 -11.92 -9.20
CA LEU A 206 -9.07 -13.01 -8.90
C LEU A 206 -9.75 -13.57 -10.15
N ARG A 207 -10.02 -12.72 -11.15
CA ARG A 207 -10.56 -13.17 -12.44
C ARG A 207 -9.55 -13.95 -13.28
N ALA A 208 -8.29 -13.50 -13.33
CA ALA A 208 -7.22 -14.24 -13.99
C ALA A 208 -7.01 -15.60 -13.34
N HIS A 209 -7.01 -15.63 -12.01
CA HIS A 209 -6.92 -16.86 -11.24
C HIS A 209 -8.09 -17.82 -11.54
N ALA A 210 -9.33 -17.33 -11.55
CA ALA A 210 -10.50 -18.12 -11.95
C ALA A 210 -10.45 -18.59 -13.42
N GLY A 211 -9.70 -17.88 -14.27
CA GLY A 211 -9.40 -18.25 -15.65
C GLY A 211 -8.28 -19.30 -15.80
N GLY A 212 -7.62 -19.69 -14.70
CA GLY A 212 -6.56 -20.69 -14.68
C GLY A 212 -5.14 -20.12 -14.83
N GLU A 213 -4.96 -18.80 -14.76
CA GLU A 213 -3.63 -18.18 -14.78
C GLU A 213 -2.88 -18.44 -13.46
N ASP A 214 -1.61 -18.80 -13.57
CA ASP A 214 -0.78 -19.22 -12.42
C ASP A 214 -0.07 -18.06 -11.72
N VAL A 215 -0.86 -17.05 -11.37
CA VAL A 215 -0.41 -15.79 -10.74
C VAL A 215 -0.97 -15.64 -9.33
N VAL A 216 -0.20 -15.00 -8.45
CA VAL A 216 -0.51 -14.86 -7.02
C VAL A 216 -0.16 -13.46 -6.51
N PRO A 217 -0.86 -12.95 -5.48
CA PRO A 217 -0.54 -11.64 -4.90
C PRO A 217 0.72 -11.73 -4.05
N LEU A 218 1.65 -10.80 -4.25
CA LEU A 218 2.86 -10.64 -3.46
C LEU A 218 2.65 -9.71 -2.26
N ALA A 219 1.98 -8.57 -2.47
CA ALA A 219 1.69 -7.58 -1.44
C ALA A 219 0.62 -6.59 -1.94
N LEU A 220 -0.18 -6.02 -1.04
CA LEU A 220 -1.10 -4.91 -1.38
C LEU A 220 -0.34 -3.58 -1.43
N TYR A 221 -0.32 -2.94 -2.59
CA TYR A 221 0.33 -1.63 -2.75
C TYR A 221 -0.46 -0.52 -2.05
N TYR A 222 -1.77 -0.50 -2.28
CA TYR A 222 -2.73 0.28 -1.49
C TYR A 222 -3.78 -0.67 -0.89
N GLN A 223 -4.25 -0.35 0.32
CA GLN A 223 -5.14 -1.22 1.07
C GLN A 223 -6.59 -1.15 0.63
N ARG A 224 -7.01 -0.02 0.03
CA ARG A 224 -8.39 0.21 -0.40
C ARG A 224 -8.48 0.40 -1.90
N ALA A 225 -9.53 -0.15 -2.50
CA ALA A 225 -9.84 0.04 -3.91
C ALA A 225 -10.01 1.52 -4.26
N MET A 226 -9.52 1.88 -5.44
CA MET A 226 -9.48 3.25 -5.94
C MET A 226 -10.63 3.55 -6.91
N VAL A 227 -11.60 2.64 -7.04
CA VAL A 227 -12.65 2.73 -8.06
C VAL A 227 -13.74 3.71 -7.65
N VAL A 228 -14.11 4.59 -8.58
CA VAL A 228 -15.15 5.61 -8.42
C VAL A 228 -16.23 5.48 -9.49
N LEU A 229 -17.44 5.92 -9.16
CA LEU A 229 -18.38 6.46 -10.14
C LEU A 229 -18.19 7.96 -10.19
N TYR A 230 -17.97 8.54 -11.36
CA TYR A 230 -17.75 9.97 -11.50
C TYR A 230 -18.54 10.56 -12.67
N THR A 231 -18.80 11.85 -12.61
CA THR A 231 -19.53 12.59 -13.64
C THR A 231 -19.16 14.06 -13.61
N THR A 232 -19.39 14.77 -14.71
CA THR A 232 -19.44 16.23 -14.68
C THR A 232 -20.85 16.68 -14.30
N ARG A 233 -21.01 17.75 -13.51
CA ARG A 233 -22.34 18.27 -13.15
C ARG A 233 -23.18 18.62 -14.38
N SER A 234 -22.53 19.01 -15.47
CA SER A 234 -23.17 19.23 -16.76
C SER A 234 -23.74 17.94 -17.38
N ALA A 235 -22.97 16.86 -17.41
CA ALA A 235 -23.43 15.57 -17.95
C ALA A 235 -24.54 14.96 -17.08
N PHE A 236 -24.40 15.08 -15.75
CA PHE A 236 -25.40 14.55 -14.82
C PHE A 236 -26.70 15.38 -14.77
N GLY A 237 -26.60 16.69 -15.05
CA GLY A 237 -27.70 17.65 -14.90
C GLY A 237 -27.96 18.06 -13.45
N GLY A 238 -26.95 17.96 -12.58
CA GLY A 238 -27.06 18.22 -11.14
C GLY A 238 -25.90 17.56 -10.36
N PRO A 239 -25.98 17.52 -9.02
CA PRO A 239 -24.95 16.87 -8.21
C PRO A 239 -25.13 15.35 -8.13
N LEU A 240 -24.04 14.60 -8.26
CA LEU A 240 -23.98 13.16 -7.91
C LEU A 240 -23.55 13.05 -6.43
N ARG A 241 -24.42 12.51 -5.56
CA ARG A 241 -24.16 12.46 -4.11
C ARG A 241 -24.00 11.05 -3.56
N SER A 242 -24.60 10.09 -4.25
CA SER A 242 -24.66 8.70 -3.82
C SER A 242 -24.76 7.78 -5.03
N VAL A 243 -24.41 6.51 -4.84
CA VAL A 243 -24.54 5.49 -5.88
C VAL A 243 -25.99 5.34 -6.33
N GLU A 244 -26.97 5.59 -5.46
CA GLU A 244 -28.40 5.53 -5.76
C GLU A 244 -28.90 6.56 -6.79
N ASP A 245 -28.19 7.68 -6.96
CA ASP A 245 -28.58 8.75 -7.88
C ASP A 245 -28.40 8.34 -9.36
N VAL A 246 -27.69 7.25 -9.63
CA VAL A 246 -27.43 6.77 -11.00
C VAL A 246 -28.62 6.02 -11.62
N ARG A 247 -29.73 5.83 -10.89
CA ARG A 247 -30.93 5.19 -11.46
C ARG A 247 -31.43 5.92 -12.71
N GLY A 248 -31.72 5.14 -13.74
CA GLY A 248 -32.14 5.60 -15.06
C GLY A 248 -31.04 6.25 -15.89
N ARG A 249 -29.78 6.26 -15.43
CA ARG A 249 -28.65 6.89 -16.12
C ARG A 249 -27.90 5.92 -17.01
N ARG A 250 -27.20 6.49 -17.99
CA ARG A 250 -26.22 5.80 -18.83
C ARG A 250 -24.87 5.79 -18.14
N VAL A 251 -24.32 4.61 -17.88
CA VAL A 251 -23.02 4.46 -17.20
C VAL A 251 -22.00 3.91 -18.18
N ALA A 252 -21.01 4.73 -18.55
CA ALA A 252 -19.85 4.30 -19.30
C ALA A 252 -18.97 3.39 -18.42
N MET A 253 -18.77 2.16 -18.88
CA MET A 253 -18.10 1.14 -18.10
C MET A 253 -17.24 0.24 -19.00
N PRO A 254 -15.97 0.00 -18.65
CA PRO A 254 -15.10 -0.86 -19.42
C PRO A 254 -15.46 -2.33 -19.28
N ALA A 255 -15.50 -3.06 -20.39
CA ALA A 255 -15.74 -4.49 -20.34
C ALA A 255 -14.45 -5.22 -19.89
N GLY A 256 -14.56 -6.01 -18.81
CA GLY A 256 -13.48 -6.91 -18.40
C GLY A 256 -12.26 -6.22 -17.80
N SER A 257 -12.34 -4.95 -17.42
CA SER A 257 -11.31 -4.26 -16.61
C SER A 257 -11.62 -4.33 -15.10
N GLU A 258 -10.68 -3.85 -14.27
CA GLU A 258 -10.88 -3.65 -12.84
C GLU A 258 -12.04 -2.69 -12.55
N THR A 259 -12.01 -1.51 -13.16
CA THR A 259 -13.01 -0.44 -12.95
C THR A 259 -14.39 -0.87 -13.40
N GLY A 260 -14.49 -1.69 -14.45
CA GLY A 260 -15.75 -2.28 -14.89
C GLY A 260 -16.29 -3.33 -13.93
N ALA A 261 -15.46 -4.29 -13.52
CA ALA A 261 -15.87 -5.35 -12.59
C ALA A 261 -16.31 -4.78 -11.23
N LEU A 262 -15.50 -3.86 -10.67
CA LEU A 262 -15.79 -3.24 -9.38
C LEU A 262 -16.91 -2.18 -9.48
N GLY A 263 -17.00 -1.43 -10.58
CA GLY A 263 -18.11 -0.52 -10.83
C GLY A 263 -19.44 -1.27 -10.90
N ARG A 264 -19.49 -2.42 -11.59
CA ARG A 264 -20.67 -3.29 -11.61
C ARG A 264 -21.00 -3.87 -10.23
N LEU A 265 -19.99 -4.35 -9.50
CA LEU A 265 -20.15 -4.78 -8.11
C LEU A 265 -20.77 -3.66 -7.27
N PHE A 266 -20.34 -2.41 -7.45
CA PHE A 266 -20.89 -1.26 -6.74
C PHE A 266 -22.39 -1.10 -6.99
N LEU A 267 -22.78 -1.07 -8.27
CA LEU A 267 -24.18 -0.92 -8.67
C LEU A 267 -25.04 -2.10 -8.16
N ALA A 268 -24.50 -3.32 -8.20
CA ALA A 268 -25.20 -4.52 -7.74
C ALA A 268 -25.43 -4.49 -6.23
N GLN A 269 -24.43 -4.14 -5.44
CA GLN A 269 -24.55 -4.04 -3.98
C GLN A 269 -25.47 -2.89 -3.55
N ALA A 270 -25.54 -1.82 -4.34
CA ALA A 270 -26.49 -0.73 -4.15
C ALA A 270 -27.93 -1.05 -4.62
N GLY A 271 -28.12 -2.18 -5.30
CA GLY A 271 -29.43 -2.59 -5.83
C GLY A 271 -29.93 -1.68 -6.96
N VAL A 272 -29.02 -1.12 -7.77
CA VAL A 272 -29.34 -0.24 -8.91
C VAL A 272 -28.80 -0.73 -10.24
N VAL A 273 -28.15 -1.90 -10.27
CA VAL A 273 -27.55 -2.46 -11.49
C VAL A 273 -28.57 -2.66 -12.62
N ASP A 274 -29.82 -3.01 -12.28
CA ASP A 274 -30.92 -3.20 -13.25
C ASP A 274 -31.59 -1.87 -13.65
N ASP A 275 -31.31 -0.80 -12.92
CA ASP A 275 -31.86 0.54 -13.15
C ASP A 275 -30.97 1.39 -14.07
N VAL A 276 -29.79 0.92 -14.48
CA VAL A 276 -28.85 1.67 -15.34
C VAL A 276 -28.80 1.13 -16.77
N THR A 277 -28.42 1.99 -17.71
CA THR A 277 -28.03 1.56 -19.06
C THR A 277 -26.50 1.53 -19.16
N VAL A 278 -25.89 0.36 -19.28
CA VAL A 278 -24.44 0.26 -19.43
C VAL A 278 -24.02 0.60 -20.86
N VAL A 279 -23.21 1.65 -20.99
CA VAL A 279 -22.50 2.01 -22.21
C VAL A 279 -21.14 1.35 -22.15
N ARG A 280 -20.89 0.39 -23.03
CA ARG A 280 -19.58 -0.25 -23.10
C ARG A 280 -18.57 0.75 -23.64
N ALA A 281 -17.51 0.96 -22.88
CA ALA A 281 -16.32 1.67 -23.31
C ALA A 281 -15.14 0.70 -23.23
N ASP A 282 -14.05 0.95 -23.95
CA ASP A 282 -12.83 0.14 -23.88
C ASP A 282 -11.64 1.07 -23.60
N GLY A 283 -11.73 1.82 -22.49
CA GLY A 283 -10.78 2.90 -22.15
C GLY A 283 -11.19 4.28 -22.67
N GLU A 284 -12.44 4.43 -23.10
CA GLU A 284 -13.03 5.67 -23.63
C GLU A 284 -14.15 6.21 -22.71
N GLU A 285 -14.14 5.83 -21.42
CA GLU A 285 -15.23 6.17 -20.49
C GLU A 285 -15.33 7.68 -20.26
N ARG A 286 -14.18 8.35 -20.19
CA ARG A 286 -14.08 9.80 -20.03
C ARG A 286 -14.60 10.51 -21.27
N GLU A 287 -14.22 10.07 -22.46
CA GLU A 287 -14.70 10.62 -23.74
C GLU A 287 -16.22 10.45 -23.85
N ALA A 288 -16.74 9.25 -23.56
CA ALA A 288 -18.18 8.98 -23.58
C ALA A 288 -18.97 9.90 -22.62
N LEU A 289 -18.40 10.22 -21.45
CA LEU A 289 -18.98 11.19 -20.51
C LEU A 289 -18.95 12.62 -21.08
N LEU A 290 -17.85 13.04 -21.70
CA LEU A 290 -17.67 14.41 -22.21
C LEU A 290 -18.47 14.67 -23.49
N ASP A 291 -18.60 13.67 -24.35
CA ASP A 291 -19.38 13.74 -25.60
C ASP A 291 -20.89 13.62 -25.35
N GLY A 292 -21.29 13.26 -24.12
CA GLY A 292 -22.68 13.11 -23.72
C GLY A 292 -23.30 11.77 -24.13
N ASP A 293 -22.48 10.77 -24.49
CA ASP A 293 -22.90 9.40 -24.74
C ASP A 293 -23.20 8.63 -23.45
N ALA A 294 -22.62 9.07 -22.33
CA ALA A 294 -22.93 8.61 -20.98
C ALA A 294 -23.18 9.77 -20.01
N ASP A 295 -23.89 9.49 -18.93
CA ASP A 295 -24.19 10.47 -17.87
C ASP A 295 -23.27 10.30 -16.65
N VAL A 296 -22.67 9.11 -16.50
CA VAL A 296 -21.74 8.71 -15.43
C VAL A 296 -20.70 7.79 -16.03
N ALA A 297 -19.48 7.80 -15.51
CA ALA A 297 -18.41 6.87 -15.89
C ALA A 297 -17.90 6.12 -14.65
N THR A 298 -17.46 4.87 -14.84
CA THR A 298 -16.61 4.17 -13.87
C THR A 298 -15.15 4.53 -14.14
N GLY A 299 -14.38 4.81 -13.09
CA GLY A 299 -12.97 5.16 -13.21
C GLY A 299 -12.18 4.85 -11.96
N VAL A 300 -10.96 5.34 -11.92
CA VAL A 300 -10.10 5.43 -10.74
C VAL A 300 -10.16 6.83 -10.14
N PHE A 301 -9.82 6.99 -8.86
CA PHE A 301 -9.99 8.26 -8.16
C PHE A 301 -9.20 9.44 -8.76
N THR A 302 -8.21 9.19 -9.63
CA THR A 302 -7.46 10.23 -10.34
C THR A 302 -8.25 10.84 -11.50
N ASP A 303 -9.16 10.10 -12.13
CA ASP A 303 -9.99 10.58 -13.25
C ASP A 303 -10.77 11.86 -12.91
N PRO A 304 -11.49 11.95 -11.77
CA PRO A 304 -12.14 13.20 -11.41
C PRO A 304 -11.16 14.34 -11.13
N LEU A 305 -9.99 14.06 -10.55
CA LEU A 305 -8.96 15.09 -10.31
C LEU A 305 -8.40 15.67 -11.61
N GLU A 306 -8.26 14.84 -12.65
CA GLU A 306 -7.81 15.26 -13.98
C GLU A 306 -8.87 16.10 -14.70
N LEU A 307 -10.15 15.77 -14.54
CA LEU A 307 -11.24 16.60 -15.05
C LEU A 307 -11.35 17.94 -14.31
N GLU A 308 -11.16 17.95 -12.99
CA GLU A 308 -11.10 19.18 -12.20
C GLU A 308 -9.93 20.07 -12.64
N ALA A 309 -8.74 19.50 -12.87
CA ALA A 309 -7.58 20.20 -13.40
C ALA A 309 -7.85 20.79 -14.81
N ALA A 310 -8.67 20.10 -15.62
CA ALA A 310 -9.15 20.59 -16.90
C ALA A 310 -10.30 21.62 -16.80
N GLY A 311 -10.74 21.98 -15.59
CA GLY A 311 -11.73 23.05 -15.34
C GLY A 311 -13.19 22.59 -15.34
N TYR A 312 -13.45 21.28 -15.32
CA TYR A 312 -14.80 20.75 -15.16
C TYR A 312 -15.26 20.78 -13.69
N ASP A 313 -16.57 20.95 -13.48
CA ASP A 313 -17.21 20.73 -12.17
C ASP A 313 -17.58 19.25 -12.08
N VAL A 314 -16.89 18.51 -11.22
CA VAL A 314 -16.92 17.04 -11.16
C VAL A 314 -17.45 16.61 -9.80
N ASP A 315 -18.31 15.58 -9.80
CA ASP A 315 -18.69 14.88 -8.59
C ASP A 315 -18.30 13.39 -8.73
N SER A 316 -17.91 12.75 -7.63
CA SER A 316 -17.60 11.33 -7.61
C SER A 316 -18.04 10.64 -6.32
N VAL A 317 -18.32 9.35 -6.42
CA VAL A 317 -18.65 8.47 -5.30
C VAL A 317 -17.67 7.31 -5.31
N LEU A 318 -16.97 7.13 -4.19
CA LEU A 318 -15.90 6.15 -4.05
C LEU A 318 -16.44 4.80 -3.54
N LEU A 319 -16.17 3.72 -4.27
CA LEU A 319 -16.55 2.35 -3.88
C LEU A 319 -16.10 2.00 -2.46
N ALA A 320 -14.85 2.34 -2.14
CA ALA A 320 -14.21 1.95 -0.89
C ALA A 320 -14.85 2.57 0.37
N ASP A 321 -15.66 3.61 0.22
CA ASP A 321 -16.42 4.19 1.35
C ASP A 321 -17.66 3.36 1.71
N HIS A 322 -18.06 2.45 0.82
CA HIS A 322 -19.21 1.57 1.01
C HIS A 322 -18.79 0.11 1.23
N PHE A 323 -17.69 -0.33 0.62
CA PHE A 323 -17.24 -1.72 0.66
C PHE A 323 -15.74 -1.85 0.92
N PRO A 324 -15.32 -2.77 1.82
CA PRO A 324 -13.91 -2.99 2.13
C PRO A 324 -13.24 -3.85 1.03
N VAL A 325 -13.09 -3.28 -0.16
CA VAL A 325 -12.43 -3.90 -1.31
C VAL A 325 -10.94 -3.59 -1.27
N PRO A 326 -10.05 -4.61 -1.37
CA PRO A 326 -8.61 -4.38 -1.42
C PRO A 326 -8.21 -3.54 -2.62
N GLY A 327 -7.16 -2.72 -2.45
CA GLY A 327 -6.60 -1.89 -3.51
C GLY A 327 -5.70 -2.65 -4.49
N PRO A 328 -4.97 -1.92 -5.34
CA PRO A 328 -3.96 -2.49 -6.20
C PRO A 328 -2.93 -3.33 -5.43
N ALA A 329 -2.51 -4.44 -6.03
CA ALA A 329 -1.55 -5.39 -5.48
C ALA A 329 -0.41 -5.64 -6.47
N PHE A 330 0.78 -5.90 -5.93
CA PHE A 330 1.84 -6.55 -6.67
C PHE A 330 1.47 -8.01 -6.87
N VAL A 331 1.66 -8.49 -8.10
CA VAL A 331 1.32 -9.85 -8.54
C VAL A 331 2.53 -10.45 -9.22
N VAL A 332 2.77 -11.72 -8.97
CA VAL A 332 3.89 -12.49 -9.53
C VAL A 332 3.39 -13.86 -9.98
N ARG A 333 4.16 -14.54 -10.84
CA ARG A 333 3.93 -15.97 -11.11
C ARG A 333 4.26 -16.79 -9.87
N ARG A 334 3.57 -17.92 -9.65
CA ARG A 334 3.93 -18.89 -8.60
C ARG A 334 5.39 -19.35 -8.73
N GLU A 335 5.87 -19.52 -9.95
CA GLU A 335 7.26 -19.85 -10.26
C GLU A 335 8.22 -18.76 -9.75
N THR A 336 7.99 -17.49 -10.09
CA THR A 336 8.80 -16.36 -9.63
C THR A 336 8.85 -16.28 -8.10
N LEU A 337 7.72 -16.47 -7.41
CA LEU A 337 7.65 -16.48 -5.95
C LEU A 337 8.53 -17.58 -5.33
N ARG A 338 8.61 -18.75 -5.99
CA ARG A 338 9.40 -19.90 -5.52
C ARG A 338 10.89 -19.76 -5.86
N GLU A 339 11.20 -19.30 -7.06
CA GLU A 339 12.55 -19.38 -7.63
C GLU A 339 13.37 -18.10 -7.46
N ARG A 340 12.70 -16.95 -7.27
CA ARG A 340 13.36 -15.64 -7.13
C ARG A 340 13.03 -14.91 -5.81
N PRO A 341 12.96 -15.58 -4.64
CA PRO A 341 12.56 -14.93 -3.39
C PRO A 341 13.52 -13.80 -2.99
N ASP A 342 14.81 -13.90 -3.29
CA ASP A 342 15.79 -12.84 -2.99
C ASP A 342 15.55 -11.57 -3.80
N ALA A 343 15.19 -11.71 -5.08
CA ALA A 343 14.87 -10.58 -5.95
C ALA A 343 13.57 -9.90 -5.53
N LEU A 344 12.54 -10.69 -5.20
CA LEU A 344 11.28 -10.16 -4.68
C LEU A 344 11.46 -9.48 -3.32
N ARG A 345 12.34 -10.02 -2.46
CA ARG A 345 12.69 -9.39 -1.19
C ARG A 345 13.33 -8.03 -1.40
N GLY A 346 14.35 -7.96 -2.27
CA GLY A 346 15.02 -6.69 -2.60
C GLY A 346 14.06 -5.66 -3.21
N PHE A 347 13.16 -6.10 -4.10
CA PHE A 347 12.11 -5.27 -4.66
C PHE A 347 11.18 -4.70 -3.58
N LEU A 348 10.66 -5.54 -2.67
CA LEU A 348 9.79 -5.10 -1.58
C LEU A 348 10.50 -4.13 -0.62
N GLU A 349 11.77 -4.37 -0.30
CA GLU A 349 12.55 -3.48 0.55
C GLU A 349 12.76 -2.09 -0.09
N GLY A 350 13.09 -2.05 -1.39
CA GLY A 350 13.21 -0.80 -2.14
C GLY A 350 11.87 -0.07 -2.32
N ALA A 351 10.78 -0.81 -2.54
CA ALA A 351 9.43 -0.25 -2.62
C ALA A 351 8.99 0.34 -1.26
N MET A 352 9.31 -0.31 -0.14
CA MET A 352 9.12 0.25 1.20
C MET A 352 9.95 1.52 1.43
N ALA A 353 11.18 1.56 0.90
CA ALA A 353 12.02 2.75 0.97
C ALA A 353 11.35 3.93 0.28
N GLY A 354 10.95 3.74 -0.97
CA GLY A 354 10.28 4.77 -1.76
C GLY A 354 8.91 5.15 -1.20
N TRP A 355 8.17 4.22 -0.58
CA TRP A 355 6.95 4.53 0.15
C TRP A 355 7.18 5.47 1.33
N ALA A 356 8.18 5.18 2.17
CA ALA A 356 8.53 6.04 3.28
C ALA A 356 9.02 7.40 2.78
N ASP A 357 9.88 7.46 1.77
CA ASP A 357 10.40 8.72 1.25
C ASP A 357 9.31 9.55 0.57
N ALA A 358 8.39 8.95 -0.19
CA ALA A 358 7.27 9.66 -0.79
C ALA A 358 6.27 10.22 0.24
N ARG A 359 6.09 9.55 1.38
CA ARG A 359 5.30 10.11 2.49
C ARG A 359 5.96 11.32 3.15
N ASN A 360 7.29 11.29 3.24
CA ASN A 360 8.07 12.33 3.91
C ASN A 360 8.31 13.55 3.02
N ASP A 361 8.47 13.34 1.72
CA ASP A 361 8.67 14.39 0.72
C ASP A 361 7.82 14.10 -0.54
N PRO A 362 6.50 14.35 -0.48
CA PRO A 362 5.60 14.09 -1.59
C PRO A 362 5.91 14.98 -2.81
N GLU A 363 6.52 16.15 -2.62
CA GLU A 363 6.93 17.04 -3.72
C GLU A 363 8.11 16.45 -4.49
N ALA A 364 9.13 15.91 -3.81
CA ALA A 364 10.25 15.24 -4.46
C ALA A 364 9.81 13.97 -5.20
N ALA A 365 8.93 13.17 -4.59
CA ALA A 365 8.38 11.98 -5.23
C ALA A 365 7.54 12.32 -6.47
N ALA A 366 6.67 13.34 -6.36
CA ALA A 366 5.90 13.85 -7.49
C ALA A 366 6.78 14.40 -8.61
N THR A 367 7.85 15.13 -8.27
CA THR A 367 8.82 15.64 -9.25
C THR A 367 9.50 14.50 -10.00
N THR A 368 9.85 13.42 -9.30
CA THR A 368 10.52 12.26 -9.90
C THR A 368 9.61 11.55 -10.88
N VAL A 369 8.36 11.26 -10.50
CA VAL A 369 7.43 10.58 -11.42
C VAL A 369 6.99 11.47 -12.57
N ALA A 370 6.83 12.77 -12.36
CA ALA A 370 6.50 13.73 -13.41
C ALA A 370 7.55 13.79 -14.52
N GLY A 371 8.80 13.38 -14.26
CA GLY A 371 9.83 13.20 -15.30
C GLY A 371 9.49 12.15 -16.37
N HIS A 372 8.44 11.35 -16.15
CA HIS A 372 7.97 10.28 -17.03
C HIS A 372 6.60 10.59 -17.67
N SER A 373 6.04 11.79 -17.45
CA SER A 373 4.75 12.23 -17.97
C SER A 373 4.81 13.70 -18.40
N ASP A 374 3.85 14.17 -19.19
CA ASP A 374 3.72 15.60 -19.50
C ASP A 374 2.87 16.38 -18.46
N GLU A 375 2.47 15.71 -17.38
CA GLU A 375 1.60 16.27 -16.34
C GLU A 375 2.37 17.20 -15.38
N PRO A 376 1.73 18.27 -14.87
CA PRO A 376 2.35 19.16 -13.88
C PRO A 376 2.66 18.44 -12.57
N VAL A 377 3.83 18.72 -11.98
CA VAL A 377 4.25 18.20 -10.66
C VAL A 377 3.19 18.40 -9.58
N ALA A 378 2.49 19.54 -9.59
CA ALA A 378 1.44 19.84 -8.62
C ALA A 378 0.23 18.90 -8.73
N ASP A 379 -0.09 18.43 -9.93
CA ASP A 379 -1.19 17.49 -10.14
C ASP A 379 -0.77 16.08 -9.74
N GLU A 380 0.45 15.67 -10.06
CA GLU A 380 1.02 14.40 -9.59
C GLU A 380 1.15 14.35 -8.06
N ARG A 381 1.52 15.45 -7.42
CA ARG A 381 1.52 15.57 -5.96
C ARG A 381 0.11 15.45 -5.39
N ARG A 382 -0.89 16.11 -6.01
CA ARG A 382 -2.29 16.01 -5.57
C ARG A 382 -2.80 14.56 -5.66
N LYS A 383 -2.45 13.83 -6.72
CA LYS A 383 -2.77 12.41 -6.88
C LYS A 383 -2.10 11.59 -5.77
N LEU A 384 -0.81 11.78 -5.51
CA LEU A 384 -0.06 11.08 -4.46
C LEU A 384 -0.62 11.32 -3.05
N GLU A 385 -0.79 12.57 -2.65
CA GLU A 385 -1.31 12.95 -1.32
C GLU A 385 -2.73 12.40 -1.13
N GLY A 386 -3.59 12.57 -2.13
CA GLY A 386 -4.93 11.99 -2.14
C GLY A 386 -4.90 10.46 -2.05
N ALA A 387 -3.88 9.81 -2.64
CA ALA A 387 -3.70 8.37 -2.58
C ALA A 387 -3.38 7.89 -1.15
N PHE A 388 -2.43 8.56 -0.49
CA PHE A 388 -2.04 8.26 0.87
C PHE A 388 -3.17 8.51 1.87
N ASP A 389 -3.89 9.61 1.75
CA ASP A 389 -4.96 9.96 2.67
C ASP A 389 -6.12 8.96 2.62
N ARG A 390 -6.46 8.49 1.43
CA ARG A 390 -7.68 7.71 1.21
C ARG A 390 -7.46 6.21 1.12
N PHE A 391 -6.31 5.74 0.66
CA PHE A 391 -6.15 4.33 0.26
C PHE A 391 -4.98 3.59 0.90
N ALA A 392 -4.01 4.29 1.49
CA ALA A 392 -2.84 3.67 2.11
C ALA A 392 -3.14 2.97 3.45
N GLY A 393 -4.07 3.52 4.24
CA GLY A 393 -4.34 3.08 5.60
C GLY A 393 -5.35 1.94 5.74
N GLY A 394 -5.49 1.46 6.96
CA GLY A 394 -6.46 0.44 7.37
C GLY A 394 -5.90 -0.45 8.48
N ASP A 395 -6.79 -1.10 9.25
CA ASP A 395 -6.43 -1.98 10.37
C ASP A 395 -5.31 -2.99 10.06
N ALA A 396 -5.29 -3.51 8.84
CA ALA A 396 -4.30 -4.48 8.38
C ALA A 396 -2.89 -3.89 8.37
N VAL A 397 -2.71 -2.69 7.80
CA VAL A 397 -1.41 -1.99 7.74
C VAL A 397 -1.05 -1.41 9.09
N GLU A 398 -2.01 -0.89 9.86
CA GLU A 398 -1.74 -0.38 11.20
C GLU A 398 -1.18 -1.45 12.14
N LYS A 399 -1.57 -2.72 11.95
CA LYS A 399 -1.12 -3.84 12.77
C LYS A 399 0.11 -4.55 12.23
N ASN A 400 0.25 -4.62 10.91
CA ASN A 400 1.24 -5.51 10.27
C ASN A 400 2.24 -4.78 9.36
N GLY A 401 2.08 -3.49 9.10
CA GLY A 401 2.92 -2.74 8.15
C GLY A 401 2.38 -2.74 6.72
N TRP A 402 3.05 -1.97 5.86
CA TRP A 402 2.70 -1.78 4.46
C TRP A 402 2.73 -3.10 3.67
N GLY A 403 1.98 -3.23 2.58
CA GLY A 403 2.01 -4.48 1.79
C GLY A 403 1.15 -5.62 2.34
N TRP A 404 0.71 -5.55 3.61
CA TRP A 404 0.02 -6.67 4.24
C TRP A 404 -1.29 -7.04 3.54
N HIS A 405 -1.56 -8.33 3.46
CA HIS A 405 -2.75 -8.94 2.87
C HIS A 405 -3.05 -10.26 3.57
N SER A 406 -4.24 -10.83 3.39
CA SER A 406 -4.62 -12.11 4.03
C SER A 406 -5.52 -12.94 3.13
N ALA A 407 -5.54 -14.26 3.33
CA ALA A 407 -6.45 -15.15 2.60
C ALA A 407 -7.92 -14.70 2.77
N GLU A 408 -8.28 -14.23 3.96
CA GLU A 408 -9.60 -13.68 4.23
C GLU A 408 -9.91 -12.42 3.38
N THR A 409 -8.93 -11.54 3.18
CA THR A 409 -9.07 -10.35 2.32
C THR A 409 -9.44 -10.75 0.89
N TRP A 410 -8.76 -11.75 0.34
CA TRP A 410 -9.00 -12.23 -1.03
C TRP A 410 -10.30 -13.01 -1.14
N GLU A 411 -10.60 -13.85 -0.15
CA GLU A 411 -11.83 -14.64 -0.11
C GLU A 411 -13.08 -13.77 -0.02
N ARG A 412 -13.06 -12.71 0.81
CA ARG A 412 -14.17 -11.76 0.90
C ARG A 412 -14.45 -11.09 -0.46
N LEU A 413 -13.41 -10.69 -1.19
CA LEU A 413 -13.58 -10.11 -2.52
C LEU A 413 -14.08 -11.14 -3.54
N ARG A 414 -13.53 -12.37 -3.53
CA ARG A 414 -13.99 -13.45 -4.41
C ARG A 414 -15.48 -13.70 -4.26
N VAL A 415 -15.95 -13.85 -3.02
CA VAL A 415 -17.38 -14.04 -2.72
C VAL A 415 -18.22 -12.85 -3.19
N ALA A 416 -17.75 -11.62 -2.98
CA ALA A 416 -18.47 -10.43 -3.44
C ALA A 416 -18.61 -10.37 -4.97
N LEU A 417 -17.55 -10.70 -5.70
CA LEU A 417 -17.56 -10.75 -7.17
C LEU A 417 -18.49 -11.85 -7.70
N GLU A 418 -18.50 -13.03 -7.07
CA GLU A 418 -19.39 -14.13 -7.44
C GLU A 418 -20.87 -13.78 -7.22
N GLN A 419 -21.18 -13.12 -6.10
CA GLN A 419 -22.53 -12.63 -5.81
C GLN A 419 -23.00 -11.62 -6.84
N ALA A 420 -22.14 -10.67 -7.24
CA ALA A 420 -22.46 -9.71 -8.28
C ALA A 420 -22.69 -10.39 -9.64
N ALA A 421 -21.84 -11.34 -10.02
CA ALA A 421 -22.00 -12.10 -11.26
C ALA A 421 -23.28 -12.96 -11.30
N ALA A 422 -23.77 -13.43 -10.14
CA ALA A 422 -25.01 -14.18 -10.05
C ALA A 422 -26.27 -13.30 -10.17
N ILE A 423 -26.17 -12.00 -9.85
CA ILE A 423 -27.27 -11.04 -10.06
C ILE A 423 -27.47 -10.80 -11.56
N ASP A 424 -26.39 -10.68 -12.33
CA ASP A 424 -26.43 -10.47 -13.79
C ASP A 424 -27.11 -11.60 -14.59
N GLN A 425 -27.22 -12.80 -14.03
CA GLN A 425 -27.83 -13.95 -14.70
C GLN A 425 -29.34 -14.08 -14.46
N ARG A 426 -29.93 -13.17 -13.67
CA ARG A 426 -31.38 -13.12 -13.38
C ARG A 426 -32.06 -12.10 -14.25
#